data_AF-A0A3A5URJ7-F1
#
_entry.id   AF-A0A3A5URJ7-F1
#
_cell.length_a   1.000
_cell.length_b   1.000
_cell.length_c   1.000
_cell.angle_alpha   90.00
_cell.angle_beta   90.00
_cell.angle_gamma   90.00
#
_symmetry.space_group_name_H-M   'P 1'
#
loop_
_entity.id
_entity.type
_entity.pdbx_description
1 polymer ?
#
loop_
_entity_poly.entity_id
_entity_poly.type
_entity_poly.pdbx_seq_one_letter_code
_entity_poly.pdbx_strand_id
1 'polypeptide(L)'
;LTIITGLILSFLGVGFFVYTDYLTALFPTLFGVIFIFTGGVSLIKPNLNALSMHVAVLASVVSTVLGIMTALLGNWTTTTSLIEQLLMSSISGIHLYTCIASYYYGKAKFPGDIQVCGINEQFTTERIGKPGHVSAVTISLES
;
A
#
# COMPACT_ATOMS: atom_id res chain seq x y z
N LEU A 1 -4.42 1.74 -4.10
CA LEU A 1 -4.48 1.84 -2.62
C LEU A 1 -3.30 2.64 -2.07
N THR A 2 -2.06 2.24 -2.36
CA THR A 2 -0.83 2.89 -1.84
C THR A 2 -0.80 4.41 -2.02
N ILE A 3 -1.16 4.93 -3.21
CA ILE A 3 -1.23 6.39 -3.43
C ILE A 3 -2.25 7.06 -2.49
N ILE A 4 -3.43 6.45 -2.33
CA ILE A 4 -4.49 7.00 -1.46
C ILE A 4 -4.03 6.99 0.00
N THR A 5 -3.47 5.88 0.47
CA THR A 5 -2.86 5.78 1.81
C THR A 5 -1.79 6.85 1.99
N GLY A 6 -0.95 7.07 0.96
CA GLY A 6 0.07 8.09 0.99
C GLY A 6 -0.50 9.50 1.13
N LEU A 7 -1.56 9.83 0.38
CA LEU A 7 -2.26 11.11 0.51
C LEU A 7 -2.83 11.30 1.92
N ILE A 8 -3.49 10.28 2.48
CA ILE A 8 -4.05 10.33 3.83
C ILE A 8 -2.96 10.62 4.87
N LEU A 9 -1.83 9.91 4.81
CA LEU A 9 -0.69 10.13 5.71
C LEU A 9 -0.05 11.51 5.51
N SER A 10 0.05 11.99 4.27
CA SER A 10 0.53 13.34 3.97
C SER A 10 -0.34 14.43 4.59
N PHE A 11 -1.66 14.33 4.44
CA PHE A 11 -2.60 15.27 5.05
C PHE A 11 -2.58 15.19 6.58
N LEU A 12 -2.49 13.98 7.14
CA LEU A 12 -2.43 13.77 8.59
C LEU A 12 -1.23 14.52 9.20
N GLY A 13 -0.01 14.29 8.69
CA GLY A 13 1.19 14.91 9.27
C GLY A 13 1.23 16.43 9.09
N VAL A 14 0.83 16.95 7.92
CA VAL A 14 0.76 18.41 7.70
C VAL A 14 -0.28 19.04 8.63
N GLY A 15 -1.44 18.41 8.80
CA GLY A 15 -2.48 18.91 9.71
C GLY A 15 -2.02 18.97 11.17
N PHE A 16 -1.34 17.93 11.64
CA PHE A 16 -0.80 17.90 13.01
C PHE A 16 0.37 18.86 13.20
N PHE A 17 1.23 19.03 12.19
CA PHE A 17 2.32 20.00 12.23
C PHE A 17 1.80 21.44 12.37
N VAL A 18 0.81 21.83 11.56
CA VAL A 18 0.21 23.17 11.63
C VAL A 18 -0.46 23.44 12.98
N TYR A 19 -0.96 22.41 13.65
CA TYR A 19 -1.64 22.56 14.95
C TYR A 19 -0.67 22.53 16.16
N THR A 20 0.44 21.80 16.05
CA THR A 20 1.31 21.53 17.21
C THR A 20 2.70 22.14 17.13
N ASP A 21 3.13 22.60 15.95
CA ASP A 21 4.49 23.09 15.64
C ASP A 21 5.62 22.09 15.96
N TYR A 22 5.30 20.81 16.20
CA TYR A 22 6.31 19.78 16.45
C TYR A 22 6.80 19.15 15.15
N LEU A 23 8.12 19.15 14.93
CA LEU A 23 8.73 18.51 13.76
C LEU A 23 8.46 17.01 13.67
N THR A 24 8.27 16.34 14.82
CA THR A 24 7.90 14.92 14.84
C THR A 24 6.53 14.66 14.21
N ALA A 25 5.68 15.69 14.09
CA ALA A 25 4.40 15.59 13.43
C ALA A 25 4.50 15.43 11.90
N LEU A 26 5.71 15.58 11.35
CA LEU A 26 5.96 15.44 9.93
C LEU A 26 6.31 14.01 9.51
N PHE A 27 6.48 13.09 10.46
CA PHE A 27 6.75 11.68 10.16
C PHE A 27 5.67 11.03 9.29
N PRO A 28 4.35 11.18 9.56
CA PRO A 28 3.33 10.64 8.68
C PRO A 28 3.47 11.20 7.26
N THR A 29 3.78 12.49 7.12
CA THR A 29 3.98 13.11 5.80
C THR A 29 5.15 12.54 5.04
N LEU A 30 6.28 12.27 5.71
CA LEU A 30 7.44 11.63 5.11
C LEU A 30 7.06 10.27 4.48
N PHE A 31 6.40 9.40 5.24
CA PHE A 31 5.97 8.10 4.72
C PHE A 31 4.84 8.23 3.68
N GLY A 32 3.98 9.23 3.82
CA GLY A 32 2.95 9.56 2.85
C GLY A 32 3.54 9.88 1.47
N VAL A 33 4.58 10.70 1.41
CA VAL A 33 5.30 11.03 0.17
C VAL A 33 5.96 9.79 -0.43
N ILE A 34 6.59 8.93 0.39
CA ILE A 34 7.18 7.67 -0.08
C ILE A 34 6.11 6.75 -0.70
N PHE A 35 4.92 6.65 -0.11
CA PHE A 35 3.81 5.88 -0.64
C PHE A 35 3.25 6.45 -1.95
N ILE A 36 3.09 7.77 -2.05
CA ILE A 36 2.66 8.42 -3.30
C ILE A 36 3.71 8.15 -4.39
N PHE A 37 5.00 8.30 -4.09
CA PHE A 37 6.07 8.09 -5.03
C PHE A 37 6.12 6.64 -5.54
N THR A 38 6.16 5.67 -4.62
CA THR A 38 6.17 4.24 -4.98
C THR A 38 4.92 3.86 -5.76
N GLY A 39 3.73 4.22 -5.27
CA GLY A 39 2.48 3.99 -5.99
C GLY A 39 2.48 4.63 -7.38
N GLY A 40 3.02 5.84 -7.53
CA GLY A 40 3.18 6.50 -8.83
C GLY A 40 4.17 5.78 -9.76
N VAL A 41 5.30 5.30 -9.25
CA VAL A 41 6.28 4.51 -10.03
C VAL A 41 5.65 3.21 -10.55
N SER A 42 4.84 2.52 -9.73
CA SER A 42 4.09 1.33 -10.16
C SER A 42 3.15 1.61 -11.34
N LEU A 43 2.54 2.81 -11.41
CA LEU A 43 1.67 3.21 -12.51
C LEU A 43 2.44 3.63 -13.77
N ILE A 44 3.56 4.34 -13.62
CA ILE A 44 4.33 4.90 -14.76
C ILE A 44 5.23 3.83 -15.39
N LYS A 45 5.81 2.94 -14.57
CA LYS A 45 6.78 1.92 -14.99
C LYS A 45 6.33 0.53 -14.54
N PRO A 46 5.45 -0.15 -15.32
CA PRO A 46 4.95 -1.48 -14.94
C PRO A 46 6.06 -2.54 -14.83
N ASN A 47 7.18 -2.38 -15.55
CA ASN A 47 8.35 -3.24 -15.40
C ASN A 47 8.96 -3.22 -13.97
N LEU A 48 8.77 -2.12 -13.22
CA LEU A 48 9.27 -1.97 -11.85
C LEU A 48 8.19 -2.25 -10.79
N ASN A 49 7.05 -2.84 -11.17
CA ASN A 49 5.92 -2.99 -10.26
C ASN A 49 6.24 -3.90 -9.06
N ALA A 50 6.95 -5.00 -9.29
CA ALA A 50 7.39 -5.89 -8.21
C ALA A 50 8.28 -5.16 -7.18
N LEU A 51 9.27 -4.39 -7.66
CA LEU A 51 10.13 -3.59 -6.80
C LEU A 51 9.31 -2.54 -6.04
N SER A 52 8.42 -1.84 -6.73
CA SER A 52 7.54 -0.84 -6.13
C SER A 52 6.70 -1.42 -5.00
N MET A 53 6.14 -2.62 -5.18
CA MET A 53 5.39 -3.32 -4.14
C MET A 53 6.26 -3.61 -2.92
N HIS A 54 7.48 -4.11 -3.11
CA HIS A 54 8.40 -4.37 -2.01
C HIS A 54 8.80 -3.11 -1.24
N VAL A 55 9.08 -2.01 -1.95
CA VAL A 55 9.40 -0.72 -1.30
C VAL A 55 8.19 -0.21 -0.51
N ALA A 56 6.98 -0.32 -1.06
CA ALA A 56 5.75 0.08 -0.36
C ALA A 56 5.52 -0.77 0.91
N VAL A 57 5.74 -2.09 0.83
CA VAL A 57 5.64 -2.99 2.00
C VAL A 57 6.70 -2.65 3.04
N LEU A 58 7.96 -2.45 2.65
CA LEU A 58 9.04 -2.09 3.56
C LEU A 58 8.74 -0.76 4.27
N ALA A 59 8.34 0.26 3.51
CA ALA A 59 7.95 1.56 4.07
C ALA A 59 6.75 1.44 5.02
N SER A 60 5.80 0.53 4.76
CA SER A 60 4.67 0.26 5.66
C SER A 60 5.11 -0.39 6.96
N VAL A 61 6.02 -1.37 6.90
CA VAL A 61 6.59 -2.00 8.09
C VAL A 61 7.32 -0.96 8.93
N VAL A 62 8.22 -0.20 8.33
CA VAL A 62 9.01 0.83 9.03
C VAL A 62 8.08 1.89 9.63
N SER A 63 7.11 2.40 8.88
CA SER A 63 6.13 3.38 9.38
C SER A 63 5.33 2.83 10.57
N THR A 64 4.87 1.59 10.49
CA THR A 64 4.07 0.96 11.56
C THR A 64 4.90 0.76 12.81
N VAL A 65 6.10 0.18 12.67
CA VAL A 65 7.01 -0.05 13.80
C VAL A 65 7.45 1.28 14.41
N LEU A 66 7.80 2.27 13.59
CA LEU A 66 8.20 3.58 14.08
C LEU A 66 7.07 4.24 14.86
N GLY A 67 5.85 4.27 14.31
CA GLY A 67 4.68 4.83 15.00
C GLY A 67 4.39 4.14 16.34
N ILE A 68 4.45 2.80 16.40
CA ILE A 68 4.27 2.04 17.67
C ILE A 68 5.41 2.31 18.65
N MET A 69 6.66 2.26 18.20
CA MET A 69 7.82 2.44 19.08
C MET A 69 7.87 3.86 19.61
N THR A 70 7.56 4.85 18.76
CA THR A 70 7.36 6.21 19.24
C THR A 70 6.21 6.24 20.21
N ALA A 71 5.03 5.64 19.91
CA ALA A 71 3.84 5.53 20.79
C ALA A 71 4.09 4.88 22.17
N LEU A 72 5.08 3.99 22.28
CA LEU A 72 5.40 3.30 23.53
C LEU A 72 6.54 3.95 24.32
N LEU A 73 7.54 4.48 23.62
CA LEU A 73 8.81 4.94 24.22
C LEU A 73 8.99 6.46 24.18
N GLY A 74 8.12 7.16 23.47
CA GLY A 74 8.18 8.61 23.31
C GLY A 74 7.86 9.32 24.62
N ASN A 75 8.64 10.37 24.92
CA ASN A 75 8.28 11.31 25.96
C ASN A 75 7.26 12.30 25.37
N TRP A 76 5.98 12.03 25.59
CA TRP A 76 4.88 12.81 25.00
C TRP A 76 4.86 14.23 25.55
N THR A 77 5.12 15.21 24.69
CA THR A 77 4.87 16.61 25.01
C THR A 77 3.36 16.89 25.10
N THR A 78 2.55 16.20 24.28
CA THR A 78 1.08 16.35 24.27
C THR A 78 0.37 15.04 23.91
N THR A 79 -0.87 14.86 24.37
CA THR A 79 -1.76 13.75 23.97
C THR A 79 -1.98 13.71 22.46
N THR A 80 -1.96 14.88 21.80
CA THR A 80 -2.09 15.03 20.35
C THR A 80 -0.99 14.28 19.60
N SER A 81 0.27 14.41 20.03
CA SER A 81 1.39 13.71 19.40
C SER A 81 1.30 12.18 19.55
N LEU A 82 0.78 11.68 20.68
CA LEU A 82 0.52 10.25 20.84
C LEU A 82 -0.53 9.74 19.86
N ILE A 83 -1.65 10.45 19.73
CA ILE A 83 -2.74 10.09 18.81
C ILE A 83 -2.23 10.04 17.38
N GLU A 84 -1.40 11.01 16.98
CA GLU A 84 -0.81 11.06 15.66
C GLU A 84 0.02 9.81 15.33
N GLN A 85 0.89 9.39 16.24
CA GLN A 85 1.75 8.21 16.03
C GLN A 85 0.94 6.91 15.96
N LEU A 86 -0.14 6.81 16.74
CA LEU A 86 -1.08 5.70 16.66
C LEU A 86 -1.87 5.70 15.34
N LEU A 87 -2.29 6.87 14.86
CA LEU A 87 -2.97 7.00 13.56
C LEU A 87 -2.03 6.65 12.41
N MET A 88 -0.79 7.17 12.42
CA MET A 88 0.24 6.81 11.45
C MET A 88 0.44 5.29 11.41
N SER A 89 0.66 4.69 12.57
CA SER A 89 0.86 3.24 12.69
C SER A 89 -0.35 2.44 12.20
N SER A 90 -1.57 2.82 12.60
CA SER A 90 -2.78 2.09 12.21
C SER A 90 -3.02 2.18 10.70
N ILE A 91 -2.87 3.35 10.10
CA ILE A 91 -3.04 3.54 8.64
C ILE A 91 -1.98 2.75 7.87
N SER A 92 -0.71 2.81 8.27
CA SER A 92 0.35 2.03 7.62
C SER A 92 0.21 0.53 7.86
N GLY A 93 -0.30 0.12 9.03
CA GLY A 93 -0.58 -1.26 9.37
C GLY A 93 -1.73 -1.86 8.55
N ILE A 94 -2.80 -1.09 8.33
CA ILE A 94 -3.89 -1.47 7.42
C ILE A 94 -3.35 -1.62 5.99
N HIS A 95 -2.53 -0.66 5.53
CA HIS A 95 -1.91 -0.76 4.21
C HIS A 95 -1.03 -2.01 4.09
N LEU A 96 -0.19 -2.30 5.09
CA LEU A 96 0.62 -3.52 5.13
C LEU A 96 -0.25 -4.79 5.06
N TYR A 97 -1.33 -4.85 5.86
CA TYR A 97 -2.27 -5.96 5.84
C TYR A 97 -2.88 -6.16 4.45
N THR A 98 -3.33 -5.09 3.81
CA THR A 98 -3.89 -5.17 2.46
C THR A 98 -2.86 -5.59 1.41
N CYS A 99 -1.59 -5.18 1.53
CA CYS A 99 -0.53 -5.65 0.66
C CYS A 99 -0.33 -7.17 0.82
N ILE A 100 -0.28 -7.67 2.05
CA ILE A 100 -0.17 -9.10 2.36
C ILE A 100 -1.38 -9.86 1.79
N ALA A 101 -2.59 -9.36 2.02
CA ALA A 101 -3.82 -9.97 1.49
C ALA A 101 -3.81 -10.02 -0.05
N SER A 102 -3.37 -8.94 -0.71
CA SER A 102 -3.25 -8.90 -2.17
C SER A 102 -2.21 -9.89 -2.70
N TYR A 103 -1.10 -10.09 -1.98
CA TYR A 103 -0.10 -11.11 -2.31
C TYR A 103 -0.69 -12.52 -2.20
N TYR A 104 -1.41 -12.83 -1.12
CA TYR A 104 -2.06 -14.14 -0.97
C TYR A 104 -3.11 -14.42 -2.03
N TYR A 105 -3.79 -13.38 -2.52
CA TYR A 105 -4.77 -13.50 -3.59
C TYR A 105 -4.11 -13.71 -4.97
N GLY A 106 -2.98 -13.03 -5.23
CA GLY A 106 -2.28 -13.05 -6.52
C GLY A 106 -1.17 -14.10 -6.67
N LYS A 107 -0.83 -14.85 -5.61
CA LYS A 107 0.23 -15.87 -5.69
C LYS A 107 -0.17 -17.04 -6.60
N ALA A 108 0.80 -17.55 -7.36
CA ALA A 108 0.67 -18.77 -8.15
C ALA A 108 0.22 -19.94 -7.26
N LYS A 109 -0.81 -20.68 -7.70
CA LYS A 109 -1.39 -21.79 -6.93
C LYS A 109 -0.95 -23.14 -7.48
N PHE A 110 -0.58 -23.20 -8.76
CA PHE A 110 -0.12 -24.41 -9.43
C PHE A 110 1.28 -24.22 -10.03
N PRO A 111 2.09 -25.31 -10.11
CA PRO A 111 3.37 -25.27 -10.80
C PRO A 111 3.15 -24.96 -12.29
N GLY A 112 3.63 -23.80 -12.75
CA GLY A 112 3.45 -23.29 -14.12
C GLY A 112 2.67 -21.98 -14.20
N ASP A 113 1.99 -21.55 -13.13
CA ASP A 113 1.33 -20.25 -13.09
C ASP A 113 2.34 -19.10 -13.07
N ILE A 114 2.13 -18.09 -13.91
CA ILE A 114 2.90 -16.85 -13.86
C ILE A 114 2.54 -16.05 -12.60
N GLN A 115 3.50 -15.88 -11.68
CA GLN A 115 3.33 -14.97 -10.55
C GLN A 115 3.48 -13.52 -11.07
N VAL A 116 2.37 -12.80 -11.16
CA VAL A 116 2.38 -11.40 -11.60
C VAL A 116 2.20 -10.48 -10.39
N CYS A 117 3.23 -9.70 -10.06
CA CYS A 117 3.12 -8.65 -9.07
C CYS A 117 2.44 -7.43 -9.69
N GLY A 118 1.11 -7.36 -9.56
CA GLY A 118 0.27 -6.24 -10.01
C GLY A 118 -0.42 -6.44 -11.36
N ILE A 119 -0.93 -5.35 -11.96
CA ILE A 119 -1.78 -5.43 -13.17
C ILE A 119 -0.95 -5.86 -14.38
N ASN A 120 -1.38 -6.95 -15.03
CA ASN A 120 -0.84 -7.44 -16.28
C ASN A 120 -1.44 -6.64 -17.46
N GLU A 121 -0.62 -6.16 -18.40
CA GLU A 121 -1.07 -5.50 -19.64
C GLU A 121 -2.02 -6.38 -20.48
N GLN A 122 -2.00 -7.71 -20.29
CA GLN A 122 -2.97 -8.61 -20.92
C GLN A 122 -4.42 -8.37 -20.46
N PHE A 123 -4.66 -7.95 -19.22
CA PHE A 123 -6.01 -7.66 -18.72
C PHE A 123 -6.57 -6.31 -19.22
N THR A 124 -5.69 -5.37 -19.58
CA THR A 124 -6.09 -4.07 -20.14
C THR A 124 -6.47 -4.20 -21.62
N THR A 125 -5.82 -5.10 -22.35
CA THR A 125 -6.14 -5.35 -23.77
C THR A 125 -7.48 -6.08 -23.94
N GLU A 126 -7.87 -6.93 -22.99
CA GLU A 126 -9.16 -7.65 -23.05
C GLU A 126 -10.37 -6.74 -22.72
N ARG A 127 -10.21 -5.76 -21.82
CA ARG A 127 -11.29 -4.84 -21.42
C ARG A 127 -11.58 -3.72 -22.43
N ILE A 128 -10.66 -3.40 -23.32
CA ILE A 128 -10.83 -2.35 -24.34
C ILE A 128 -11.37 -2.93 -25.66
N GLY A 129 -11.40 -4.27 -25.79
CA GLY A 129 -11.52 -4.93 -27.08
C GLY A 129 -12.85 -5.57 -27.48
N LYS A 130 -13.84 -5.82 -26.60
CA LYS A 130 -15.12 -6.44 -27.05
C LYS A 130 -16.28 -6.34 -26.05
N PRO A 131 -17.46 -5.81 -26.45
CA PRO A 131 -18.70 -6.05 -25.74
C PRO A 131 -19.28 -7.42 -26.12
N GLY A 132 -19.52 -8.27 -25.12
CA GLY A 132 -20.41 -9.43 -25.22
C GLY A 132 -19.76 -10.72 -25.74
N HIS A 133 -19.63 -11.73 -24.87
CA HIS A 133 -20.49 -12.91 -24.86
C HIS A 133 -20.10 -13.80 -23.69
N VAL A 134 -21.10 -14.28 -22.95
CA VAL A 134 -20.98 -15.29 -21.90
C VAL A 134 -20.39 -16.55 -22.53
N SER A 135 -19.17 -16.93 -22.16
CA SER A 135 -18.58 -18.20 -22.59
C SER A 135 -18.71 -19.20 -21.46
N ALA A 136 -19.54 -20.22 -21.70
CA ALA A 136 -19.82 -21.32 -20.79
C ALA A 136 -18.53 -22.09 -20.45
N VAL A 137 -18.41 -22.48 -19.18
CA VAL A 137 -17.39 -23.41 -18.68
C VAL A 137 -17.70 -24.80 -19.25
N THR A 138 -16.88 -25.28 -20.19
CA THR A 138 -16.84 -26.69 -20.55
C THR A 138 -15.85 -27.40 -19.63
N ILE A 139 -16.38 -28.19 -18.70
CA ILE A 139 -15.63 -29.20 -17.96
C ILE A 139 -15.39 -30.40 -18.89
N SER A 140 -14.14 -30.61 -19.34
CA SER A 140 -13.74 -31.89 -19.93
C SER A 140 -13.37 -32.85 -18.81
N LEU A 141 -14.23 -33.84 -18.62
CA LEU A 141 -14.02 -35.05 -17.83
C LEU A 141 -13.25 -36.03 -18.72
N GLU A 142 -12.06 -36.46 -18.33
CA GLU A 142 -11.39 -37.60 -18.96
C GLU A 142 -11.15 -38.67 -17.89
N SER A 143 -11.65 -39.87 -18.18
CA SER A 143 -11.76 -41.05 -17.33
C SER A 143 -10.45 -41.79 -17.15
#